data_AF-A0A3A9U8D7-F1
#
_entry.id   AF-A0A3A9U8D7-F1
#
_cell.length_a   1.000
_cell.length_b   1.000
_cell.length_c   1.000
_cell.angle_alpha   90.00
_cell.angle_beta   90.00
_cell.angle_gamma   90.00
#
_symmetry.space_group_name_H-M   'P 1'
#
loop_
_entity.id
_entity.type
_entity.pdbx_description
1 polymer ?
#
loop_
_entity_poly.entity_id
_entity_poly.type
_entity_poly.pdbx_seq_one_letter_code
_entity_poly.pdbx_strand_id
1 'polypeptide(L)'
;MDFVLFLITALALIISLIREIRKRGSDSIGVVVWKYFSYYTTLSNLLVLIWFAALTFWPEHSLTQFAKNPNVATAITFYIVTVGIANYLIYGWLKLSLFERISDLLVHAVTPVITLSYWFFFVEKTQLQYSNLGYWLIFPLTYAAYTMSHGKWTEFYPYEFTNVQALGLNRVLLNGLILSISLLVGGALFIFLGKTLGKF
;
A
#
# COMPACT_ATOMS: atom_id res chain seq x y z
N MET A 1 -13.80 -15.09 -7.95
CA MET A 1 -13.18 -14.62 -6.70
C MET A 1 -12.51 -13.27 -6.90
N ASP A 2 -11.65 -13.13 -7.91
CA ASP A 2 -10.96 -11.87 -8.24
C ASP A 2 -11.91 -10.65 -8.36
N PHE A 3 -13.07 -10.82 -9.02
CA PHE A 3 -14.09 -9.77 -9.11
C PHE A 3 -14.62 -9.31 -7.75
N VAL A 4 -14.78 -10.22 -6.79
CA VAL A 4 -15.25 -9.89 -5.43
C VAL A 4 -14.20 -9.08 -4.70
N LEU A 5 -12.92 -9.46 -4.82
CA LEU A 5 -11.80 -8.74 -4.21
C LEU A 5 -11.61 -7.35 -4.84
N PHE A 6 -11.80 -7.24 -6.15
CA PHE A 6 -11.87 -5.97 -6.87
C PHE A 6 -12.98 -5.08 -6.29
N LEU A 7 -14.21 -5.59 -6.18
CA LEU A 7 -15.35 -4.82 -5.65
C LEU A 7 -15.12 -4.37 -4.20
N ILE A 8 -14.62 -5.25 -3.32
CA ILE A 8 -14.33 -4.90 -1.92
C ILE A 8 -13.28 -3.79 -1.87
N THR A 9 -12.20 -3.90 -2.64
CA THR A 9 -11.13 -2.90 -2.67
C THR A 9 -11.63 -1.57 -3.26
N ALA A 10 -12.48 -1.61 -4.29
CA ALA A 10 -13.08 -0.42 -4.88
C ALA A 10 -13.97 0.30 -3.87
N LEU A 11 -14.84 -0.44 -3.16
CA LEU A 11 -15.69 0.11 -2.11
C LEU A 11 -14.87 0.67 -0.95
N ALA A 12 -13.79 0.01 -0.55
CA ALA A 12 -12.87 0.51 0.47
C ALA A 12 -12.29 1.89 0.09
N LEU A 13 -11.78 2.03 -1.13
CA LEU A 13 -11.23 3.30 -1.64
C LEU A 13 -12.31 4.38 -1.79
N ILE A 14 -13.51 4.04 -2.27
CA ILE A 14 -14.63 4.99 -2.41
C ILE A 14 -15.07 5.49 -1.03
N ILE A 15 -15.28 4.59 -0.06
CA ILE A 15 -15.70 4.96 1.30
C ILE A 15 -14.62 5.79 1.99
N SER A 16 -13.34 5.45 1.80
CA SER A 16 -12.21 6.23 2.32
C SER A 16 -12.14 7.63 1.71
N LEU A 17 -12.30 7.77 0.39
CA LEU A 17 -12.34 9.08 -0.26
C LEU A 17 -13.55 9.91 0.21
N ILE A 18 -14.73 9.30 0.35
CA ILE A 18 -15.93 9.98 0.88
C ILE A 18 -15.67 10.48 2.31
N ARG A 19 -14.97 9.71 3.15
CA ARG A 19 -14.58 10.15 4.50
C ARG A 19 -13.73 11.41 4.42
N GLU A 20 -12.69 11.44 3.59
CA GLU A 20 -11.82 12.61 3.46
C GLU A 20 -12.58 13.83 2.91
N ILE A 21 -13.44 13.65 1.92
CA ILE A 21 -14.27 14.73 1.37
C ILE A 21 -15.22 15.29 2.45
N ARG A 22 -15.80 14.45 3.30
CA ARG A 22 -16.65 14.91 4.42
C ARG A 22 -15.86 15.66 5.49
N LYS A 23 -14.58 15.32 5.68
CA LYS A 23 -13.68 15.93 6.67
C LYS A 23 -12.87 17.12 6.15
N ARG A 24 -13.07 17.53 4.90
CA ARG A 24 -12.25 18.55 4.23
C ARG A 24 -12.23 19.93 4.89
N GLY A 25 -13.23 20.28 5.70
CA GLY A 25 -13.36 21.63 6.24
C GLY A 25 -13.44 22.68 5.13
N SER A 26 -12.51 23.64 5.13
CA SER A 26 -12.39 24.70 4.14
C SER A 26 -11.66 24.30 2.84
N ASP A 27 -10.96 23.15 2.82
CA ASP A 27 -10.23 22.72 1.64
C ASP A 27 -11.18 22.44 0.47
N SER A 28 -10.77 22.81 -0.75
CA SER A 28 -11.52 22.46 -1.95
C SER A 28 -11.51 20.94 -2.20
N ILE A 29 -12.49 20.44 -2.95
CA ILE A 29 -12.56 19.00 -3.29
C ILE A 29 -11.28 18.57 -4.02
N GLY A 30 -10.77 19.39 -4.94
CA GLY A 30 -9.53 19.10 -5.68
C GLY A 30 -8.32 18.94 -4.77
N VAL A 31 -8.17 19.81 -3.76
CA VAL A 31 -7.07 19.73 -2.78
C VAL A 31 -7.17 18.45 -1.97
N VAL A 32 -8.36 18.08 -1.49
CA VAL A 32 -8.56 16.86 -0.68
C VAL A 32 -8.29 15.60 -1.50
N VAL A 33 -8.77 15.56 -2.75
CA VAL A 33 -8.49 14.44 -3.67
C VAL A 33 -6.99 14.31 -3.91
N TRP A 34 -6.29 15.41 -4.16
CA TRP A 34 -4.84 15.40 -4.33
C TRP A 34 -4.10 14.91 -3.06
N LYS A 35 -4.47 15.42 -1.87
CA LYS A 35 -3.91 14.96 -0.59
C LYS A 35 -4.17 13.46 -0.39
N TYR A 36 -5.38 12.99 -0.69
CA TYR A 36 -5.75 11.58 -0.56
C TYR A 36 -4.88 10.65 -1.40
N PHE A 37 -4.61 11.01 -2.66
CA PHE A 37 -3.71 10.24 -3.55
C PHE A 37 -2.22 10.43 -3.25
N SER A 38 -1.86 11.34 -2.33
CA SER A 38 -0.47 11.51 -1.89
C SER A 38 -0.08 10.54 -0.76
N TYR A 39 -1.03 9.75 -0.21
CA TYR A 39 -0.74 8.77 0.83
C TYR A 39 -0.30 7.42 0.25
N TYR A 40 0.74 6.82 0.83
CA TYR A 40 1.21 5.48 0.48
C TYR A 40 0.13 4.41 0.68
N THR A 41 -0.69 4.56 1.72
CA THR A 41 -1.88 3.71 1.98
C THR A 41 -2.81 3.69 0.77
N THR A 42 -3.16 4.86 0.24
CA THR A 42 -4.07 5.00 -0.90
C THR A 42 -3.46 4.39 -2.15
N LEU A 43 -2.19 4.70 -2.44
CA LEU A 43 -1.50 4.17 -3.61
C LEU A 43 -1.36 2.64 -3.55
N SER A 44 -1.08 2.08 -2.37
CA SER A 44 -1.00 0.62 -2.18
C SER A 44 -2.36 -0.06 -2.37
N ASN A 45 -3.44 0.52 -1.85
CA ASN A 45 -4.80 0.01 -2.11
C ASN A 45 -5.17 0.15 -3.61
N LEU A 46 -4.72 1.21 -4.27
CA LEU A 46 -4.93 1.39 -5.71
C LEU A 46 -4.17 0.34 -6.54
N LEU A 47 -2.95 -0.02 -6.14
CA LEU A 47 -2.21 -1.12 -6.75
C LEU A 47 -2.97 -2.45 -6.61
N VAL A 48 -3.53 -2.74 -5.43
CA VAL A 48 -4.38 -3.93 -5.21
C VAL A 48 -5.62 -3.89 -6.11
N LEU A 49 -6.28 -2.73 -6.20
CA LEU A 49 -7.45 -2.55 -7.07
C LEU A 49 -7.11 -2.84 -8.53
N ILE A 50 -6.05 -2.22 -9.05
CA ILE A 50 -5.59 -2.38 -10.43
C ILE A 50 -5.19 -3.84 -10.68
N TRP A 51 -4.54 -4.48 -9.71
CA TRP A 51 -4.12 -5.86 -9.80
C TRP A 51 -5.33 -6.81 -9.94
N PHE A 52 -6.33 -6.71 -9.06
CA PHE A 52 -7.55 -7.51 -9.20
C PHE A 52 -8.39 -7.15 -10.44
N ALA A 53 -8.34 -5.89 -10.88
CA ALA A 53 -8.97 -5.47 -12.13
C ALA A 53 -8.32 -6.15 -13.34
N ALA A 54 -6.98 -6.19 -13.40
CA ALA A 54 -6.21 -6.90 -14.43
C ALA A 54 -6.63 -8.37 -14.52
N LEU A 55 -6.62 -9.06 -13.38
CA LEU A 55 -7.00 -10.47 -13.28
C LEU A 55 -8.45 -10.74 -13.70
N THR A 56 -9.36 -9.81 -13.41
CA THR A 56 -10.80 -9.98 -13.65
C THR A 56 -11.23 -9.63 -15.07
N PHE A 57 -10.82 -8.47 -15.59
CA PHE A 57 -11.39 -7.89 -16.81
C PHE A 57 -10.53 -8.09 -18.05
N TRP A 58 -9.25 -8.46 -17.88
CA TRP A 58 -8.33 -8.63 -19.00
C TRP A 58 -7.54 -9.95 -18.94
N PRO A 59 -8.17 -11.12 -18.73
CA PRO A 59 -7.47 -12.38 -18.40
C PRO A 59 -6.41 -12.83 -19.42
N GLU A 60 -6.57 -12.44 -20.70
CA GLU A 60 -5.71 -12.80 -21.82
C GLU A 60 -4.71 -11.71 -22.23
N HIS A 61 -4.77 -10.53 -21.60
CA HIS A 61 -3.91 -9.40 -21.96
C HIS A 61 -2.50 -9.53 -21.36
N SER A 62 -1.49 -8.94 -22.00
CA SER A 62 -0.09 -8.95 -21.54
C SER A 62 0.09 -8.39 -20.12
N LEU A 63 -0.68 -7.35 -19.78
CA LEU A 63 -0.75 -6.80 -18.42
C LEU A 63 -1.14 -7.83 -17.36
N THR A 64 -2.00 -8.79 -17.73
CA THR A 64 -2.45 -9.84 -16.82
C THR A 64 -1.41 -10.93 -16.66
N GLN A 65 -0.59 -11.19 -17.68
CA GLN A 65 0.57 -12.07 -17.53
C GLN A 65 1.59 -11.48 -16.56
N PHE A 66 1.79 -10.15 -16.59
CA PHE A 66 2.58 -9.46 -15.57
C PHE A 66 1.93 -9.54 -14.18
N ALA A 67 0.62 -9.33 -14.08
CA ALA A 67 -0.14 -9.44 -12.83
C ALA A 67 -0.10 -10.85 -12.21
N LYS A 68 -0.10 -11.91 -13.06
CA LYS A 68 0.02 -13.31 -12.64
C LYS A 68 1.42 -13.70 -12.20
N ASN A 69 2.44 -12.88 -12.50
CA ASN A 69 3.80 -13.15 -12.05
C ASN A 69 3.82 -13.21 -10.50
N PRO A 70 4.26 -14.33 -9.90
CA PRO A 70 4.25 -14.47 -8.45
C PRO A 70 5.05 -13.39 -7.72
N ASN A 71 6.12 -12.88 -8.33
CA ASN A 71 6.91 -11.81 -7.76
C ASN A 71 6.10 -10.50 -7.64
N VAL A 72 5.32 -10.16 -8.68
CA VAL A 72 4.47 -8.96 -8.71
C VAL A 72 3.36 -9.08 -7.68
N ALA A 73 2.65 -10.21 -7.69
CA ALA A 73 1.59 -10.53 -6.72
C ALA A 73 2.11 -10.44 -5.28
N THR A 74 3.29 -11.01 -5.03
CA THR A 74 3.92 -11.01 -3.70
C THR A 74 4.35 -9.61 -3.28
N ALA A 75 4.93 -8.81 -4.17
CA ALA A 75 5.32 -7.43 -3.87
C ALA A 75 4.11 -6.57 -3.51
N ILE A 76 3.04 -6.63 -4.30
CA ILE A 76 1.79 -5.88 -4.03
C ILE A 76 1.21 -6.31 -2.67
N THR A 77 1.17 -7.62 -2.40
CA THR A 77 0.71 -8.15 -1.11
C THR A 77 1.58 -7.66 0.04
N PHE A 78 2.90 -7.65 -0.12
CA PHE A 78 3.84 -7.18 0.89
C PHE A 78 3.63 -5.69 1.22
N TYR A 79 3.41 -4.83 0.20
CA TYR A 79 3.16 -3.41 0.43
C TYR A 79 1.87 -3.19 1.23
N ILE A 80 0.77 -3.83 0.84
CA ILE A 80 -0.52 -3.64 1.51
C ILE A 80 -0.53 -4.23 2.93
N VAL A 81 0.19 -5.33 3.15
CA VAL A 81 0.39 -5.90 4.50
C VAL A 81 1.20 -4.94 5.37
N THR A 82 2.26 -4.34 4.83
CA THR A 82 3.06 -3.34 5.56
C THR A 82 2.22 -2.13 5.97
N VAL A 83 1.30 -1.68 5.11
CA VAL A 83 0.32 -0.63 5.43
C VAL A 83 -0.55 -1.01 6.63
N GLY A 84 -1.09 -2.24 6.64
CA GLY A 84 -1.92 -2.71 7.75
C GLY A 84 -1.16 -2.82 9.07
N ILE A 85 0.05 -3.39 9.03
CA ILE A 85 0.92 -3.49 10.22
C ILE A 85 1.27 -2.10 10.75
N ALA A 86 1.73 -1.19 9.88
CA ALA A 86 2.10 0.16 10.29
C ALA A 86 0.91 0.93 10.90
N ASN A 87 -0.27 0.83 10.30
CA ASN A 87 -1.46 1.47 10.83
C ASN A 87 -1.84 0.91 12.21
N TYR A 88 -1.85 -0.42 12.40
CA TYR A 88 -2.21 -1.01 13.69
C TYR A 88 -1.24 -0.58 14.80
N LEU A 89 0.07 -0.56 14.51
CA LEU A 89 1.08 -0.16 15.48
C LEU A 89 0.97 1.32 15.88
N ILE A 90 0.69 2.21 14.93
CA ILE A 90 0.71 3.66 15.15
C ILE A 90 -0.67 4.20 15.56
N TYR A 91 -1.73 3.81 14.86
CA TYR A 91 -3.04 4.47 14.91
C TYR A 91 -4.20 3.56 15.32
N GLY A 92 -4.01 2.24 15.43
CA GLY A 92 -5.09 1.28 15.74
C GLY A 92 -5.83 1.56 17.06
N TRP A 93 -5.17 2.30 17.96
CA TRP A 93 -5.63 2.67 19.31
C TRP A 93 -6.50 3.93 19.35
N LEU A 94 -6.61 4.68 18.25
CA LEU A 94 -7.37 5.92 18.21
C LEU A 94 -8.88 5.66 18.31
N LYS A 95 -9.57 6.49 19.11
CA LYS A 95 -11.04 6.51 19.19
C LYS A 95 -11.59 7.26 17.99
N LEU A 96 -12.36 6.55 17.16
CA LEU A 96 -12.97 7.08 15.95
C LEU A 96 -14.50 6.96 16.04
N SER A 97 -15.23 7.83 15.32
CA SER A 97 -16.65 7.60 15.11
C SER A 97 -16.86 6.29 14.32
N LEU A 98 -18.08 5.74 14.35
CA LEU A 98 -18.38 4.46 13.68
C LEU A 98 -18.02 4.49 12.18
N PHE A 99 -18.39 5.56 11.47
CA PHE A 99 -18.10 5.68 10.04
C PHE A 99 -16.60 5.80 9.76
N GLU A 100 -15.86 6.58 10.56
CA GLU A 100 -14.41 6.72 10.42
C GLU A 100 -13.69 5.41 10.71
N ARG A 101 -14.15 4.65 11.71
CA ARG A 101 -13.63 3.32 12.05
C ARG A 101 -13.85 2.32 10.93
N ILE A 102 -15.04 2.29 10.33
CA ILE A 102 -15.33 1.42 9.17
C ILE A 102 -14.42 1.77 8.00
N SER A 103 -14.33 3.05 7.66
CA SER A 103 -13.48 3.53 6.57
C SER A 103 -12.01 3.19 6.79
N ASP A 104 -11.51 3.35 8.01
CA ASP A 104 -10.15 2.99 8.40
C ASP A 104 -9.90 1.48 8.31
N LEU A 105 -10.79 0.67 8.87
CA LEU A 105 -10.71 -0.80 8.81
C LEU A 105 -10.69 -1.32 7.37
N LEU A 106 -11.45 -0.70 6.46
CA LEU A 106 -11.51 -1.16 5.08
C LEU A 106 -10.14 -1.09 4.39
N VAL A 107 -9.44 0.04 4.50
CA VAL A 107 -8.15 0.26 3.80
C VAL A 107 -6.92 -0.23 4.58
N HIS A 108 -7.02 -0.38 5.90
CA HIS A 108 -5.91 -0.79 6.77
C HIS A 108 -6.04 -2.20 7.35
N ALA A 109 -7.18 -2.88 7.23
CA ALA A 109 -7.36 -4.25 7.70
C ALA A 109 -8.00 -5.16 6.66
N VAL A 110 -9.20 -4.81 6.16
CA VAL A 110 -9.95 -5.68 5.23
C VAL A 110 -9.17 -5.90 3.94
N THR A 111 -8.81 -4.84 3.20
CA THR A 111 -8.02 -4.99 1.96
C THR A 111 -6.69 -5.73 2.18
N PRO A 112 -5.87 -5.38 3.20
CA PRO A 112 -4.66 -6.16 3.52
C PRO A 112 -4.93 -7.65 3.78
N VAL A 113 -5.92 -7.99 4.61
CA VAL A 113 -6.20 -9.38 5.01
C VAL A 113 -6.75 -10.22 3.86
N ILE A 114 -7.66 -9.68 3.05
CA ILE A 114 -8.19 -10.42 1.90
C ILE A 114 -7.10 -10.60 0.82
N THR A 115 -6.22 -9.61 0.64
CA THR A 115 -5.10 -9.70 -0.32
C THR A 115 -4.08 -10.72 0.15
N LEU A 116 -3.75 -10.71 1.45
CA LEU A 116 -2.87 -11.71 2.06
C LEU A 116 -3.46 -13.13 1.96
N SER A 117 -4.75 -13.28 2.23
CA SER A 117 -5.47 -14.56 2.06
C SER A 117 -5.41 -15.03 0.62
N TYR A 118 -5.68 -14.14 -0.35
CA TYR A 118 -5.58 -14.48 -1.76
C TYR A 118 -4.16 -14.93 -2.14
N TRP A 119 -3.15 -14.16 -1.72
CA TRP A 119 -1.76 -14.52 -1.94
C TRP A 119 -1.40 -15.86 -1.33
N PHE A 120 -1.90 -16.15 -0.12
CA PHE A 120 -1.65 -17.41 0.58
C PHE A 120 -2.20 -18.60 -0.20
N PHE A 121 -3.44 -18.55 -0.68
CA PHE A 121 -4.11 -19.69 -1.30
C PHE A 121 -3.88 -19.82 -2.82
N PHE A 122 -3.66 -18.73 -3.56
CA PHE A 122 -3.76 -18.75 -5.03
C PHE A 122 -2.48 -18.39 -5.78
N VAL A 123 -1.47 -17.78 -5.12
CA VAL A 123 -0.21 -17.40 -5.78
C VAL A 123 0.82 -18.53 -5.69
N GLU A 124 1.46 -18.89 -6.80
CA GLU A 124 2.53 -19.90 -6.81
C GLU A 124 3.86 -19.33 -6.29
N LYS A 125 4.23 -19.66 -5.04
CA LYS A 125 5.33 -18.98 -4.33
C LYS A 125 6.71 -19.65 -4.48
N THR A 126 6.79 -20.79 -5.18
CA THR A 126 8.01 -21.61 -5.32
C THR A 126 9.13 -20.89 -6.09
N GLN A 127 8.77 -20.03 -7.05
CA GLN A 127 9.70 -19.34 -7.94
C GLN A 127 10.22 -18.00 -7.39
N LEU A 128 9.85 -17.63 -6.15
CA LEU A 128 10.32 -16.37 -5.57
C LEU A 128 11.85 -16.38 -5.41
N GLN A 129 12.50 -15.24 -5.67
CA GLN A 129 13.95 -15.09 -5.53
C GLN A 129 14.27 -13.87 -4.69
N TYR A 130 15.30 -13.97 -3.83
CA TYR A 130 15.72 -12.84 -3.00
C TYR A 130 16.32 -11.69 -3.82
N SER A 131 16.83 -11.96 -5.03
CA SER A 131 17.23 -10.96 -6.02
C SER A 131 16.09 -9.99 -6.36
N ASN A 132 14.83 -10.41 -6.18
CA ASN A 132 13.68 -9.57 -6.47
C ASN A 132 13.48 -8.42 -5.47
N LEU A 133 14.08 -8.49 -4.28
CA LEU A 133 13.91 -7.47 -3.25
C LEU A 133 14.35 -6.07 -3.69
N GLY A 134 15.37 -5.99 -4.55
CA GLY A 134 15.79 -4.72 -5.14
C GLY A 134 14.67 -4.07 -5.96
N TYR A 135 13.93 -4.86 -6.74
CA TYR A 135 12.78 -4.37 -7.50
C TYR A 135 11.60 -3.97 -6.60
N TRP A 136 11.45 -4.62 -5.44
CA TRP A 136 10.40 -4.27 -4.48
C TRP A 136 10.63 -2.91 -3.83
N LEU A 137 11.85 -2.37 -3.88
CA LEU A 137 12.12 -1.02 -3.41
C LEU A 137 11.70 0.07 -4.41
N ILE A 138 11.45 -0.26 -5.69
CA ILE A 138 11.11 0.74 -6.71
C ILE A 138 9.87 1.54 -6.30
N PHE A 139 8.80 0.86 -5.89
CA PHE A 139 7.56 1.53 -5.49
C PHE A 139 7.74 2.44 -4.24
N PRO A 140 8.24 1.96 -3.09
CA PRO A 140 8.43 2.80 -1.91
C PRO A 140 9.48 3.90 -2.11
N LEU A 141 10.55 3.67 -2.88
CA LEU A 141 11.55 4.72 -3.17
C LEU A 141 10.98 5.79 -4.11
N THR A 142 10.20 5.39 -5.12
CA THR A 142 9.49 6.33 -6.00
C THR A 142 8.51 7.17 -5.19
N TYR A 143 7.77 6.54 -4.28
CA TYR A 143 6.89 7.24 -3.35
C TYR A 143 7.65 8.25 -2.47
N ALA A 144 8.77 7.82 -1.86
CA ALA A 144 9.58 8.70 -1.03
C ALA A 144 10.11 9.91 -1.81
N ALA A 145 10.63 9.68 -3.02
CA ALA A 145 11.09 10.75 -3.90
C ALA A 145 9.96 11.72 -4.28
N TYR A 146 8.78 11.20 -4.61
CA TYR A 146 7.59 12.01 -4.85
C TYR A 146 7.23 12.86 -3.63
N THR A 147 7.08 12.23 -2.46
CA THR A 147 6.67 12.90 -1.22
C THR A 147 7.63 14.01 -0.78
N MET A 148 8.93 13.75 -0.84
CA MET A 148 9.93 14.77 -0.54
C MET A 148 9.91 15.92 -1.55
N SER A 149 9.68 15.60 -2.84
CA SER A 149 9.66 16.60 -3.90
C SER A 149 8.44 17.50 -3.79
N HIS A 150 7.21 16.96 -3.75
CA HIS A 150 6.02 17.80 -3.70
C HIS A 150 5.86 18.49 -2.35
N GLY A 151 6.26 17.86 -1.23
CA GLY A 151 6.18 18.47 0.09
C GLY A 151 7.05 19.73 0.22
N LYS A 152 8.17 19.80 -0.52
CA LYS A 152 8.98 21.02 -0.60
C LYS A 152 8.24 22.20 -1.22
N TRP A 153 7.37 21.96 -2.21
CA TRP A 153 6.66 23.02 -2.95
C TRP A 153 5.29 23.35 -2.36
N THR A 154 4.66 22.40 -1.70
CA THR A 154 3.25 22.49 -1.25
C THR A 154 3.11 22.59 0.27
N GLU A 155 4.22 22.43 1.00
CA GLU A 155 4.27 22.36 2.47
C GLU A 155 3.47 21.20 3.09
N PHE A 156 2.85 20.36 2.25
CA PHE A 156 2.07 19.22 2.66
C PHE A 156 2.91 17.95 2.57
N TYR A 157 3.09 17.30 3.72
CA TYR A 157 3.71 16.00 3.85
C TYR A 157 2.67 15.00 4.35
N PRO A 158 2.41 13.89 3.63
CA PRO A 158 1.46 12.86 4.05
C PRO A 158 1.83 12.21 5.39
N TYR A 159 3.11 12.20 5.75
CA TYR A 159 3.60 11.60 6.98
C TYR A 159 4.59 12.52 7.68
N GLU A 160 4.51 12.65 8.99
CA GLU A 160 5.39 13.53 9.77
C GLU A 160 6.86 13.15 9.63
N PHE A 161 7.17 11.86 9.53
CA PHE A 161 8.54 11.36 9.37
C PHE A 161 9.18 11.72 8.02
N THR A 162 8.40 12.21 7.05
CA THR A 162 8.91 12.72 5.76
C THR A 162 8.98 14.24 5.71
N ASN A 163 8.54 14.95 6.76
CA ASN A 163 8.48 16.41 6.78
C ASN A 163 9.88 17.03 6.88
N VAL A 164 10.41 17.47 5.74
CA VAL A 164 11.74 18.10 5.64
C VAL A 164 11.78 19.46 6.33
N GLN A 165 10.67 20.21 6.34
CA GLN A 165 10.64 21.52 7.01
C GLN A 165 10.73 21.38 8.53
N ALA A 166 10.07 20.37 9.10
CA ALA A 166 10.07 20.12 10.53
C ALA A 166 11.33 19.39 11.03
N LEU A 167 11.84 18.42 10.26
CA LEU A 167 12.91 17.51 10.72
C LEU A 167 14.28 17.83 10.10
N GLY A 168 14.34 18.62 9.04
CA GLY A 168 15.52 18.80 8.22
C GLY A 168 15.82 17.61 7.30
N LEU A 169 16.55 17.86 6.21
CA LEU A 169 16.83 16.86 5.17
C LEU A 169 17.55 15.62 5.71
N ASN A 170 18.57 15.82 6.55
CA ASN A 170 19.39 14.72 7.09
C ASN A 170 18.55 13.71 7.88
N ARG A 171 17.61 14.18 8.70
CA ARG A 171 16.74 13.31 9.50
C ARG A 171 15.76 12.56 8.62
N VAL A 172 15.18 13.22 7.61
CA VAL A 172 14.28 12.57 6.65
C VAL A 172 15.00 11.50 5.84
N LEU A 173 16.24 11.75 5.40
CA LEU A 173 17.05 10.74 4.71
C LEU A 173 17.38 9.54 5.61
N LEU A 174 17.68 9.78 6.89
CA LEU A 174 17.89 8.68 7.86
C LEU A 174 16.61 7.87 8.08
N ASN A 175 15.45 8.52 8.23
CA ASN A 175 14.16 7.84 8.34
C ASN A 175 13.89 6.99 7.09
N GLY A 176 14.16 7.52 5.90
CA GLY A 176 14.05 6.81 4.63
C GLY A 176 14.95 5.57 4.58
N LEU A 177 16.22 5.70 5.00
CA LEU A 177 17.16 4.58 5.07
C LEU A 177 16.68 3.48 6.02
N ILE A 178 16.24 3.84 7.24
CA ILE A 178 15.72 2.89 8.22
C ILE A 178 14.49 2.16 7.67
N LEU A 179 13.59 2.89 7.01
CA LEU A 179 12.40 2.31 6.38
C LEU A 179 12.78 1.37 5.22
N SER A 180 13.72 1.76 4.35
CA SER A 180 14.20 0.89 3.27
C SER A 180 14.82 -0.40 3.80
N ILE A 181 15.64 -0.34 4.86
CA ILE A 181 16.20 -1.54 5.50
C ILE A 181 15.09 -2.41 6.08
N SER A 182 14.12 -1.80 6.76
CA SER A 182 12.96 -2.51 7.33
C SER A 182 12.14 -3.22 6.26
N LEU A 183 11.94 -2.57 5.11
CA LEU A 183 11.26 -3.17 3.95
C LEU A 183 12.06 -4.31 3.33
N LEU A 184 13.39 -4.20 3.24
CA LEU A 184 14.25 -5.28 2.75
C LEU A 184 14.19 -6.51 3.68
N VAL A 185 14.30 -6.30 4.99
CA VAL A 185 14.21 -7.38 5.99
C VAL A 185 12.83 -8.02 5.95
N GLY A 186 11.77 -7.20 6.00
CA GLY A 186 10.39 -7.67 5.91
C GLY A 186 10.11 -8.43 4.62
N GLY A 187 10.59 -7.91 3.48
CA GLY A 187 10.43 -8.55 2.19
C GLY A 187 11.18 -9.88 2.12
N ALA A 188 12.41 -9.96 2.66
CA ALA A 188 13.16 -11.20 2.75
C ALA A 188 12.41 -12.25 3.57
N LEU A 189 11.86 -11.87 4.74
CA LEU A 189 11.02 -12.74 5.55
C LEU A 189 9.75 -13.17 4.80
N PHE A 190 9.13 -12.26 4.06
CA PHE A 190 7.94 -12.56 3.28
C PHE A 190 8.20 -13.58 2.15
N ILE A 191 9.33 -13.45 1.45
CA ILE A 191 9.81 -14.44 0.48
C ILE A 191 10.09 -15.78 1.15
N PHE A 192 10.77 -15.78 2.30
CA PHE A 192 11.07 -16.99 3.06
C PHE A 192 9.79 -17.74 3.45
N LEU A 193 8.80 -17.03 3.99
CA LEU A 193 7.50 -17.59 4.33
C LEU A 193 6.81 -18.14 3.08
N GLY A 194 6.82 -17.39 1.99
CA GLY A 194 6.20 -17.84 0.74
C GLY A 194 6.81 -19.13 0.19
N LYS A 195 8.14 -19.24 0.21
CA LYS A 195 8.85 -20.47 -0.18
C LYS A 195 8.57 -21.66 0.72
N THR A 196 8.36 -21.41 2.01
CA THR A 196 8.07 -22.48 2.99
C THR A 196 6.64 -23.00 2.79
N LEU A 197 5.70 -22.08 2.58
CA LEU A 197 4.29 -22.41 2.35
C LEU A 197 4.05 -23.09 0.99
N GLY A 198 4.78 -22.70 -0.06
CA GLY A 198 4.63 -23.30 -1.40
C GLY A 198 5.21 -24.71 -1.54
N LYS A 199 5.75 -25.29 -0.47
CA LYS A 199 6.20 -26.70 -0.42
C LYS A 199 5.11 -27.66 0.07
N PHE A 200 3.99 -27.14 0.54
CA PHE A 200 2.81 -27.87 1.00
C PHE A 200 1.66 -27.66 0.02
#